data_AF-A0A838QVJ6-F1
#
_entry.id   AF-A0A838QVJ6-F1
#
_cell.length_a   1.000
_cell.length_b   1.000
_cell.length_c   1.000
_cell.angle_alpha   90.00
_cell.angle_beta   90.00
_cell.angle_gamma   90.00
#
_symmetry.space_group_name_H-M   'P 1'
#
loop_
_entity.id
_entity.type
_entity.pdbx_description
1 polymer ?
#
loop_
_entity_poly.entity_id
_entity_poly.type
_entity_poly.pdbx_seq_one_letter_code
_entity_poly.pdbx_strand_id
1 'polypeptide(L)'
;MATKIIYCGDNLDQLRKLDDNSIDLIYIDPPFNSNRNYEVFWGETKEKRAFDDRHESTKAYIDFMRPRCVELARVLKKTGSFYYHCDWHASHYVKVMLDQIFGENNFLNEIVWRRHYSHNDPKKFGCVHDVIFYYVGGKKYVWNQQFVPHDPSYIKSHYSNFDNDGRAYQLISCSAPGDGPPRRFGDKVLDPPAGRHWSWTQDGVDELIAKGRIVFTKTGMPRLKQYLDEMKGVPLQDCWDDIPPINSQAAEALGYPTQKPLPLLDRIIKASSNPGDVVLDAFCGCGTALVAAENLGRQWIGIDVSPTACRVMAQRLKDACKLREGKDFVVRDLPRNQKQLREMPPFEFENWAVIALGGIPNKAQVGDMGIDGRIYPVSAVPKGGKKAGELDFMDVWYPIQVKQKDKVGRPDIDSFEAVMTRENRTKGFFISFDFSRDALTEISSFFRKSGKVIVPLTVQEILDEELAQKLA
;
A
#
# COMPACT_ATOMS: atom_id res chain seq x y z
N MET A 1 -2.47 23.38 -8.66
CA MET A 1 -2.59 22.43 -7.54
C MET A 1 -1.38 22.51 -6.59
N ALA A 2 -1.60 22.46 -5.27
CA ALA A 2 -0.53 22.34 -4.27
C ALA A 2 -0.14 20.87 -4.04
N THR A 3 1.15 20.59 -3.83
CA THR A 3 1.73 19.24 -3.65
C THR A 3 2.53 19.17 -2.34
N LYS A 4 3.04 17.98 -1.99
CA LYS A 4 3.67 17.67 -0.70
C LYS A 4 2.68 17.88 0.46
N ILE A 5 1.49 17.30 0.30
CA ILE A 5 0.39 17.44 1.24
C ILE A 5 -0.11 16.07 1.67
N ILE A 6 -0.32 15.92 2.98
CA ILE A 6 -1.11 14.85 3.57
C ILE A 6 -2.47 15.45 3.94
N TYR A 7 -3.56 14.88 3.42
CA TYR A 7 -4.91 15.22 3.85
C TYR A 7 -5.43 14.16 4.83
N CYS A 8 -5.83 14.60 6.02
CA CYS A 8 -6.54 13.77 6.98
C CYS A 8 -8.06 13.92 6.76
N GLY A 9 -8.72 12.89 6.24
CA GLY A 9 -10.17 12.91 6.01
C GLY A 9 -10.62 11.90 4.97
N ASP A 10 -11.92 11.86 4.69
CA ASP A 10 -12.47 10.96 3.68
C ASP A 10 -11.88 11.29 2.30
N ASN A 11 -11.36 10.26 1.64
CA ASN A 11 -10.67 10.44 0.36
C ASN A 11 -11.60 10.87 -0.77
N LEU A 12 -12.88 10.52 -0.76
CA LEU A 12 -13.83 10.98 -1.78
C LEU A 12 -13.98 12.51 -1.74
N ASP A 13 -14.11 13.06 -0.54
CA ASP A 13 -14.27 14.51 -0.36
C ASP A 13 -13.00 15.28 -0.67
N GLN A 14 -11.82 14.71 -0.39
CA GLN A 14 -10.56 15.34 -0.75
C GLN A 14 -10.27 15.23 -2.26
N LEU A 15 -10.58 14.10 -2.90
CA LEU A 15 -10.43 13.92 -4.34
C LEU A 15 -11.26 14.94 -5.13
N ARG A 16 -12.50 15.21 -4.71
CA ARG A 16 -13.38 16.23 -5.32
C ARG A 16 -12.80 17.64 -5.34
N LYS A 17 -11.85 17.94 -4.45
CA LYS A 17 -11.17 19.25 -4.38
C LYS A 17 -9.93 19.34 -5.29
N LEU A 18 -9.45 18.23 -5.83
CA LEU A 18 -8.31 18.21 -6.74
C LEU A 18 -8.73 18.58 -8.16
N ASP A 19 -7.84 19.27 -8.87
CA ASP A 19 -8.05 19.70 -10.26
C ASP A 19 -8.14 18.46 -11.19
N ASP A 20 -8.96 18.55 -12.25
CA ASP A 20 -9.02 17.52 -13.31
C ASP A 20 -7.66 17.35 -14.00
N ASN A 21 -7.33 16.13 -14.42
CA ASN A 21 -6.09 15.82 -15.16
C ASN A 21 -4.83 16.44 -14.53
N SER A 22 -4.70 16.37 -13.21
CA SER A 22 -3.61 16.98 -12.44
C SER A 22 -2.57 15.99 -11.94
N ILE A 23 -2.86 14.69 -11.96
CA ILE A 23 -2.02 13.63 -11.40
C ILE A 23 -1.36 12.78 -12.50
N ASP A 24 -0.06 12.54 -12.37
CA ASP A 24 0.73 11.75 -13.33
C ASP A 24 0.72 10.26 -13.00
N LEU A 25 0.72 9.91 -11.71
CA LEU A 25 0.68 8.53 -11.26
C LEU A 25 -0.23 8.39 -10.04
N ILE A 26 -1.14 7.42 -10.10
CA ILE A 26 -1.99 7.06 -8.96
C ILE A 26 -1.67 5.62 -8.58
N TYR A 27 -1.34 5.40 -7.31
CA TYR A 27 -1.30 4.07 -6.71
C TYR A 27 -2.29 4.05 -5.55
N ILE A 28 -3.14 3.04 -5.47
CA ILE A 28 -4.00 2.83 -4.31
C ILE A 28 -3.91 1.39 -3.79
N ASP A 29 -3.96 1.28 -2.47
CA ASP A 29 -4.02 0.02 -1.72
C ASP A 29 -5.23 0.08 -0.77
N PRO A 30 -6.46 0.05 -1.32
CA PRO A 30 -7.68 0.12 -0.52
C PRO A 30 -7.84 -1.12 0.36
N PRO A 31 -8.76 -1.10 1.35
CA PRO A 31 -9.18 -2.32 2.03
C PRO A 31 -9.57 -3.41 1.02
N PHE A 32 -9.17 -4.67 1.23
CA PHE A 32 -9.35 -5.77 0.27
C PHE A 32 -10.71 -6.47 0.40
N ASN A 33 -11.54 -6.07 1.36
CA ASN A 33 -12.76 -6.77 1.75
C ASN A 33 -12.47 -8.23 2.16
N SER A 34 -11.32 -8.46 2.80
CA SER A 34 -10.84 -9.79 3.17
C SER A 34 -11.45 -10.35 4.46
N ASN A 35 -12.37 -9.59 5.08
CA ASN A 35 -12.95 -9.89 6.41
C ASN A 35 -11.88 -10.02 7.51
N ARG A 36 -10.75 -9.32 7.40
CA ARG A 36 -9.63 -9.37 8.35
C ARG A 36 -9.62 -8.16 9.29
N ASN A 37 -9.13 -8.37 10.51
CA ASN A 37 -8.73 -7.31 11.43
C ASN A 37 -7.20 -7.15 11.33
N TYR A 38 -6.71 -5.95 11.02
CA TYR A 38 -5.29 -5.66 10.87
C TYR A 38 -4.71 -4.99 12.11
N GLU A 39 -3.59 -5.51 12.63
CA GLU A 39 -3.02 -5.11 13.93
C GLU A 39 -1.85 -4.09 13.82
N VAL A 40 -1.97 -2.86 14.33
CA VAL A 40 -0.88 -1.84 14.36
C VAL A 40 -0.15 -1.84 15.68
N PHE A 41 1.18 -1.85 15.61
CA PHE A 41 2.07 -1.60 16.74
C PHE A 41 2.53 -0.14 16.75
N TRP A 42 2.43 0.56 17.88
CA TRP A 42 2.92 1.93 18.04
C TRP A 42 3.77 2.09 19.31
N GLY A 43 4.89 2.82 19.20
CA GLY A 43 5.79 3.18 20.31
C GLY A 43 6.76 2.08 20.78
N GLU A 44 7.74 2.44 21.62
CA GLU A 44 8.64 1.50 22.31
C GLU A 44 7.90 0.46 23.18
N THR A 45 6.60 0.69 23.44
CA THR A 45 5.73 -0.11 24.31
C THR A 45 4.97 -1.24 23.61
N LYS A 46 5.16 -1.49 22.30
CA LYS A 46 4.49 -2.61 21.57
C LYS A 46 2.96 -2.60 21.72
N GLU A 47 2.33 -1.43 21.68
CA GLU A 47 0.88 -1.34 21.80
C GLU A 47 0.14 -1.72 20.54
N LYS A 48 -0.85 -2.59 20.71
CA LYS A 48 -1.58 -3.37 19.70
C LYS A 48 -2.93 -2.72 19.35
N ARG A 49 -3.19 -2.36 18.09
CA ARG A 49 -4.42 -1.65 17.62
C ARG A 49 -5.06 -2.34 16.40
N ALA A 50 -6.37 -2.29 16.15
CA ALA A 50 -6.99 -3.05 15.04
C ALA A 50 -7.71 -2.14 14.00
N PHE A 51 -7.54 -2.40 12.70
CA PHE A 51 -8.33 -1.82 11.60
C PHE A 51 -9.25 -2.89 10.99
N ASP A 52 -10.49 -2.53 10.66
CA ASP A 52 -11.49 -3.48 10.11
C ASP A 52 -11.52 -3.45 8.57
N ASP A 53 -11.20 -4.57 7.92
CA ASP A 53 -11.32 -4.77 6.48
C ASP A 53 -12.61 -5.53 6.13
N ARG A 54 -13.76 -4.94 6.51
CA ARG A 54 -15.09 -5.55 6.35
C ARG A 54 -16.10 -4.62 5.68
N HIS A 55 -16.69 -5.10 4.60
CA HIS A 55 -17.94 -4.57 4.06
C HIS A 55 -19.04 -5.63 4.20
N GLU A 56 -20.29 -5.19 4.31
CA GLU A 56 -21.45 -6.09 4.47
C GLU A 56 -21.56 -7.11 3.32
N SER A 57 -21.10 -6.72 2.13
CA SER A 57 -21.04 -7.57 0.95
C SER A 57 -20.01 -7.01 -0.04
N THR A 58 -19.62 -7.83 -1.02
CA THR A 58 -18.86 -7.35 -2.19
C THR A 58 -19.58 -6.20 -2.89
N LYS A 59 -20.91 -6.20 -2.94
CA LYS A 59 -21.68 -5.08 -3.50
C LYS A 59 -21.46 -3.79 -2.70
N ALA A 60 -21.53 -3.85 -1.37
CA ALA A 60 -21.29 -2.68 -0.52
C ALA A 60 -19.85 -2.14 -0.69
N TYR A 61 -18.87 -3.03 -0.86
CA TYR A 61 -17.49 -2.62 -1.19
C TYR A 61 -17.39 -1.90 -2.54
N ILE A 62 -18.03 -2.44 -3.58
CA ILE A 62 -18.06 -1.80 -4.91
C ILE A 62 -18.80 -0.46 -4.86
N ASP A 63 -19.91 -0.36 -4.13
CA ASP A 63 -20.65 0.90 -3.95
C ASP A 63 -19.80 1.95 -3.21
N PHE A 64 -18.94 1.52 -2.28
CA PHE A 64 -17.95 2.36 -1.61
C PHE A 64 -16.82 2.81 -2.55
N MET A 65 -16.24 1.88 -3.34
CA MET A 65 -15.09 2.17 -4.20
C MET A 65 -15.45 2.93 -5.48
N ARG A 66 -16.63 2.69 -6.05
CA ARG A 66 -17.05 3.28 -7.34
C ARG A 66 -16.94 4.80 -7.39
N PRO A 67 -17.55 5.59 -6.48
CA PRO A 67 -17.44 7.05 -6.55
C PRO A 67 -15.99 7.52 -6.40
N ARG A 68 -15.17 6.83 -5.60
CA ARG A 68 -13.74 7.14 -5.43
C ARG A 68 -12.97 6.89 -6.72
N CYS A 69 -13.18 5.75 -7.37
CA CYS A 69 -12.54 5.42 -8.65
C CYS A 69 -12.96 6.37 -9.79
N VAL A 70 -14.20 6.88 -9.79
CA VAL A 70 -14.64 7.92 -10.73
C VAL A 70 -13.82 9.20 -10.55
N GLU A 71 -13.64 9.65 -9.31
CA GLU A 71 -12.81 10.83 -9.03
C GLU A 71 -11.33 10.58 -9.34
N LEU A 72 -10.80 9.38 -9.05
CA LEU A 72 -9.42 9.01 -9.42
C LEU A 72 -9.21 9.05 -10.93
N ALA A 73 -10.19 8.59 -11.72
CA ALA A 73 -10.15 8.69 -13.18
C ALA A 73 -10.23 10.14 -13.68
N ARG A 74 -10.99 11.00 -12.99
CA ARG A 74 -11.09 12.45 -13.32
C ARG A 74 -9.77 13.19 -13.09
N VAL A 75 -9.08 12.92 -11.98
CA VAL A 75 -7.83 13.62 -11.63
C VAL A 75 -6.62 13.06 -12.39
N LEU A 76 -6.68 11.84 -12.91
CA LEU A 76 -5.60 11.23 -13.68
C LEU A 76 -5.41 11.94 -15.03
N LYS A 77 -4.17 12.34 -15.34
CA LYS A 77 -3.79 12.86 -16.66
C LYS A 77 -3.96 11.78 -17.74
N LYS A 78 -4.24 12.21 -18.98
CA LYS A 78 -4.23 11.31 -20.15
C LYS A 78 -2.88 10.63 -20.42
N THR A 79 -1.79 11.21 -19.92
CA THR A 79 -0.43 10.64 -19.97
C THR A 79 -0.06 9.79 -18.75
N GLY A 80 -0.93 9.76 -17.75
CA GLY A 80 -0.64 9.15 -16.47
C GLY A 80 -1.03 7.67 -16.39
N SER A 81 -0.62 7.07 -15.28
CA SER A 81 -0.83 5.66 -14.97
C SER A 81 -1.60 5.48 -13.66
N PHE A 82 -2.42 4.44 -13.60
CA PHE A 82 -3.22 4.07 -12.43
C PHE A 82 -2.96 2.61 -12.04
N TYR A 83 -2.65 2.41 -10.76
CA TYR A 83 -2.42 1.11 -10.16
C TYR A 83 -3.42 0.86 -9.02
N TYR A 84 -4.16 -0.25 -9.12
CA TYR A 84 -5.07 -0.72 -8.07
C TYR A 84 -4.53 -2.01 -7.47
N HIS A 85 -4.11 -1.99 -6.20
CA HIS A 85 -3.68 -3.19 -5.47
C HIS A 85 -4.90 -3.87 -4.82
N CYS A 86 -5.05 -5.19 -5.01
CA CYS A 86 -6.07 -6.00 -4.35
C CYS A 86 -5.65 -7.46 -4.18
N ASP A 87 -6.38 -8.20 -3.35
CA ASP A 87 -6.33 -9.65 -3.32
C ASP A 87 -7.47 -10.30 -4.13
N TRP A 88 -7.54 -11.63 -4.08
CA TRP A 88 -8.51 -12.43 -4.84
C TRP A 88 -9.98 -12.27 -4.41
N HIS A 89 -10.31 -11.68 -3.25
CA HIS A 89 -11.69 -11.65 -2.74
C HIS A 89 -12.61 -10.78 -3.59
N ALA A 90 -12.15 -9.62 -4.02
CA ALA A 90 -12.95 -8.64 -4.77
C ALA A 90 -12.34 -8.25 -6.12
N SER A 91 -11.14 -8.72 -6.47
CA SER A 91 -10.38 -8.29 -7.67
C SER A 91 -11.20 -8.31 -8.96
N HIS A 92 -11.92 -9.40 -9.23
CA HIS A 92 -12.72 -9.53 -10.46
C HIS A 92 -13.87 -8.51 -10.57
N TYR A 93 -14.53 -8.22 -9.44
CA TYR A 93 -15.60 -7.21 -9.40
C TYR A 93 -15.05 -5.79 -9.55
N VAL A 94 -13.89 -5.54 -8.92
CA VAL A 94 -13.13 -4.30 -9.09
C VAL A 94 -12.72 -4.13 -10.54
N LYS A 95 -12.19 -5.17 -11.20
CA LYS A 95 -11.77 -5.14 -12.61
C LYS A 95 -12.91 -4.69 -13.52
N VAL A 96 -14.09 -5.30 -13.39
CA VAL A 96 -15.28 -4.92 -14.18
C VAL A 96 -15.69 -3.47 -13.91
N MET A 97 -15.66 -3.03 -12.64
CA MET A 97 -15.95 -1.64 -12.30
C MET A 97 -14.92 -0.67 -12.91
N LEU A 98 -13.63 -1.00 -12.86
CA LEU A 98 -12.57 -0.17 -13.41
C LEU A 98 -12.64 -0.10 -14.93
N ASP A 99 -12.98 -1.18 -15.62
CA ASP A 99 -13.20 -1.18 -17.08
C ASP A 99 -14.33 -0.23 -17.49
N GLN A 100 -15.40 -0.16 -16.71
CA GLN A 100 -16.49 0.79 -16.96
C GLN A 100 -16.08 2.26 -16.76
N ILE A 101 -15.09 2.52 -15.91
CA ILE A 101 -14.66 3.88 -15.53
C ILE A 101 -13.51 4.35 -16.41
N PHE A 102 -12.46 3.55 -16.54
CA PHE A 102 -11.24 3.88 -17.28
C PHE A 102 -11.32 3.46 -18.75
N GLY A 103 -12.17 2.49 -19.09
CA GLY A 103 -12.27 1.88 -20.41
C GLY A 103 -11.41 0.63 -20.54
N GLU A 104 -11.96 -0.43 -21.14
CA GLU A 104 -11.30 -1.74 -21.34
C GLU A 104 -9.97 -1.61 -22.12
N ASN A 105 -9.92 -0.71 -23.11
CA ASN A 105 -8.71 -0.48 -23.92
C ASN A 105 -7.59 0.28 -23.20
N ASN A 106 -7.88 0.81 -22.00
CA ASN A 106 -6.91 1.48 -21.16
C ASN A 106 -6.34 0.55 -20.08
N PHE A 107 -6.87 -0.66 -19.93
CA PHE A 107 -6.23 -1.72 -19.16
C PHE A 107 -5.06 -2.29 -19.95
N LEU A 108 -3.85 -2.25 -19.38
CA LEU A 108 -2.67 -2.81 -20.05
C LEU A 108 -2.48 -4.27 -19.70
N ASN A 109 -2.31 -4.56 -18.41
CA ASN A 109 -2.15 -5.92 -17.91
C ASN A 109 -2.36 -6.01 -16.39
N GLU A 110 -2.35 -7.25 -15.92
CA GLU A 110 -2.39 -7.63 -14.52
C GLU A 110 -0.96 -7.94 -14.04
N ILE A 111 -0.57 -7.36 -12.91
CA ILE A 111 0.71 -7.66 -12.26
C ILE A 111 0.45 -8.56 -11.06
N VAL A 112 1.14 -9.69 -11.00
CA VAL A 112 1.05 -10.65 -9.89
C VAL A 112 2.24 -10.45 -8.97
N TRP A 113 2.02 -10.06 -7.72
CA TRP A 113 3.07 -9.90 -6.73
C TRP A 113 3.05 -11.04 -5.71
N ARG A 114 4.09 -11.87 -5.70
CA ARG A 114 4.23 -12.96 -4.72
C ARG A 114 4.66 -12.42 -3.36
N ARG A 115 3.69 -12.22 -2.47
CA ARG A 115 3.89 -11.76 -1.09
C ARG A 115 4.28 -12.84 -0.09
N HIS A 116 4.25 -14.13 -0.44
CA HIS A 116 4.77 -15.21 0.40
C HIS A 116 5.48 -16.26 -0.43
N TYR A 117 6.52 -16.87 0.12
CA TYR A 117 7.18 -17.99 -0.56
C TYR A 117 6.30 -19.23 -0.61
N SER A 118 5.65 -19.55 0.51
CA SER A 118 4.68 -20.63 0.64
C SER A 118 3.62 -20.26 1.67
N HIS A 119 2.42 -20.82 1.51
CA HIS A 119 1.31 -20.68 2.46
C HIS A 119 0.62 -22.02 2.62
N ASN A 120 0.32 -22.41 3.85
CA ASN A 120 -0.33 -23.68 4.16
C ASN A 120 -1.85 -23.50 4.22
N ASP A 121 -2.50 -23.71 3.08
CA ASP A 121 -3.95 -23.73 2.97
C ASP A 121 -4.44 -25.18 2.86
N PRO A 122 -5.00 -25.79 3.92
CA PRO A 122 -5.21 -27.25 3.99
C PRO A 122 -6.25 -27.81 3.01
N LYS A 123 -7.03 -26.95 2.33
CA LYS A 123 -8.13 -27.35 1.44
C LYS A 123 -8.08 -26.68 0.06
N LYS A 124 -7.01 -25.94 -0.27
CA LYS A 124 -6.86 -25.21 -1.53
C LYS A 124 -5.38 -24.95 -1.83
N PHE A 125 -5.09 -24.42 -3.01
CA PHE A 125 -3.72 -23.96 -3.31
C PHE A 125 -3.33 -22.77 -2.43
N GLY A 126 -2.05 -22.74 -2.06
CA GLY A 126 -1.47 -21.69 -1.21
C GLY A 126 -1.71 -20.30 -1.79
N CYS A 127 -2.44 -19.45 -1.06
CA CYS A 127 -2.73 -18.08 -1.48
C CYS A 127 -1.53 -17.17 -1.18
N VAL A 128 -0.57 -17.13 -2.10
CA VAL A 128 0.74 -16.50 -1.91
C VAL A 128 0.94 -15.16 -2.61
N HIS A 129 -0.01 -14.72 -3.43
CA HIS A 129 0.12 -13.50 -4.21
C HIS A 129 -1.06 -12.57 -4.02
N ASP A 130 -0.79 -11.29 -4.28
CA ASP A 130 -1.78 -10.26 -4.52
C ASP A 130 -1.68 -9.81 -5.99
N VAL A 131 -2.67 -9.05 -6.43
CA VAL A 131 -2.84 -8.61 -7.81
C VAL A 131 -2.83 -7.09 -7.85
N ILE A 132 -2.15 -6.53 -8.85
CA ILE A 132 -2.11 -5.09 -9.11
C ILE A 132 -2.57 -4.84 -10.54
N PHE A 133 -3.73 -4.19 -10.70
CA PHE A 133 -4.23 -3.82 -12.01
C PHE A 133 -3.52 -2.57 -12.52
N TYR A 134 -3.04 -2.61 -13.77
CA TYR A 134 -2.39 -1.47 -14.41
C TYR A 134 -3.25 -0.88 -15.54
N TYR A 135 -3.68 0.35 -15.33
CA TYR A 135 -4.39 1.18 -16.31
C TYR A 135 -3.58 2.41 -16.72
N VAL A 136 -3.88 2.96 -17.90
CA VAL A 136 -3.34 4.24 -18.37
C VAL A 136 -4.45 5.24 -18.67
N GLY A 137 -4.15 6.54 -18.57
CA GLY A 137 -5.13 7.59 -18.83
C GLY A 137 -5.50 7.75 -20.32
N GLY A 138 -4.72 7.18 -21.23
CA GLY A 138 -4.94 7.26 -22.67
C GLY A 138 -3.85 6.58 -23.49
N LYS A 139 -3.87 6.76 -24.82
CA LYS A 139 -3.00 6.04 -25.77
C LYS A 139 -1.51 6.42 -25.69
N LYS A 140 -1.20 7.63 -25.21
CA LYS A 140 0.17 8.11 -25.00
C LYS A 140 0.36 8.27 -23.51
N TYR A 141 1.26 7.49 -22.93
CA TYR A 141 1.51 7.47 -21.49
C TYR A 141 3.01 7.36 -21.19
N VAL A 142 3.39 7.67 -19.96
CA VAL A 142 4.78 7.55 -19.49
C VAL A 142 5.11 6.07 -19.25
N TRP A 143 6.16 5.58 -19.92
CA TRP A 143 6.73 4.25 -19.67
C TRP A 143 8.25 4.29 -19.73
N ASN A 144 8.87 4.07 -18.58
CA ASN A 144 10.30 3.95 -18.42
C ASN A 144 10.64 2.47 -18.22
N GLN A 145 11.12 1.82 -19.29
CA GLN A 145 11.43 0.39 -19.25
C GLN A 145 12.42 0.04 -18.13
N GLN A 146 11.95 -0.75 -17.16
CA GLN A 146 12.79 -1.29 -16.09
C GLN A 146 13.39 -2.63 -16.50
N PHE A 147 14.53 -2.97 -15.93
CA PHE A 147 15.25 -4.21 -16.18
C PHE A 147 15.61 -4.91 -14.86
N VAL A 148 15.62 -6.23 -14.88
CA VAL A 148 16.14 -7.08 -13.80
C VAL A 148 17.38 -7.83 -14.29
N PRO A 149 18.31 -8.21 -13.39
CA PRO A 149 19.45 -9.02 -13.77
C PRO A 149 19.04 -10.33 -14.45
N HIS A 150 19.89 -10.85 -15.33
CA HIS A 150 19.72 -12.20 -15.85
C HIS A 150 19.85 -13.23 -14.73
N ASP A 151 19.06 -14.29 -14.78
CA ASP A 151 19.20 -15.42 -13.88
C ASP A 151 20.61 -16.04 -13.99
N PRO A 152 21.29 -16.37 -12.87
CA PRO A 152 22.63 -16.94 -12.90
C PRO A 152 22.74 -18.23 -13.73
N SER A 153 21.70 -19.07 -13.76
CA SER A 153 21.67 -20.28 -14.56
C SER A 153 21.58 -19.97 -16.05
N TYR A 154 20.81 -18.94 -16.43
CA TYR A 154 20.74 -18.43 -17.80
C TYR A 154 22.10 -17.87 -18.26
N ILE A 155 22.76 -17.10 -17.40
CA ILE A 155 24.13 -16.60 -17.68
C ILE A 155 25.07 -17.77 -17.93
N LYS A 156 25.06 -18.77 -17.04
CA LYS A 156 25.96 -19.93 -17.13
C LYS A 156 25.73 -20.76 -18.41
N SER A 157 24.49 -20.91 -18.87
CA SER A 157 24.18 -21.72 -20.05
C SER A 157 24.40 -20.96 -21.36
N HIS A 158 23.99 -19.69 -21.44
CA HIS A 158 24.00 -18.92 -22.69
C HIS A 158 25.30 -18.13 -22.92
N TYR A 159 25.91 -17.60 -21.87
CA TYR A 159 27.16 -16.81 -21.95
C TYR A 159 28.39 -17.65 -21.60
N SER A 160 28.47 -18.83 -22.19
CA SER A 160 29.56 -19.80 -21.97
C SER A 160 30.76 -19.61 -22.90
N ASN A 161 30.65 -18.73 -23.90
CA ASN A 161 31.77 -18.39 -24.79
C ASN A 161 32.50 -17.16 -24.27
N PHE A 162 33.82 -17.16 -24.41
CA PHE A 162 34.69 -16.05 -24.01
C PHE A 162 35.50 -15.58 -25.20
N ASP A 163 35.63 -14.27 -25.36
CA ASP A 163 36.53 -13.70 -26.36
C ASP A 163 37.97 -13.65 -25.82
N ASN A 164 38.93 -13.26 -26.67
CA ASN A 164 40.35 -13.23 -26.30
C ASN A 164 40.67 -12.31 -25.11
N ASP A 165 39.83 -11.31 -24.85
CA ASP A 165 39.91 -10.39 -23.73
C ASP A 165 39.19 -10.89 -22.46
N GLY A 166 38.62 -12.10 -22.49
CA GLY A 166 37.90 -12.71 -21.39
C GLY A 166 36.44 -12.28 -21.27
N ARG A 167 35.89 -11.52 -22.22
CA ARG A 167 34.48 -11.09 -22.17
C ARG A 167 33.53 -12.22 -22.56
N ALA A 168 32.53 -12.46 -21.72
CA ALA A 168 31.53 -13.49 -21.94
C ALA A 168 30.48 -13.04 -22.99
N TYR A 169 30.17 -13.90 -23.97
CA TYR A 169 29.19 -13.63 -25.00
C TYR A 169 28.32 -14.87 -25.32
N GLN A 170 27.13 -14.59 -25.85
CA GLN A 170 26.27 -15.59 -26.48
C GLN A 170 26.16 -15.33 -28.00
N LEU A 171 25.81 -16.37 -28.76
CA LEU A 171 25.60 -16.27 -30.20
C LEU A 171 24.11 -16.17 -30.51
N ILE A 172 23.68 -15.02 -31.03
CA ILE A 172 22.29 -14.79 -31.42
C ILE A 172 22.12 -14.78 -32.95
N SER A 173 20.87 -14.97 -33.38
CA SER A 173 20.51 -14.90 -34.80
C SER A 173 20.73 -13.49 -35.35
N CYS A 174 21.29 -13.41 -36.57
CA CYS A 174 21.39 -12.14 -37.28
C CYS A 174 20.12 -11.76 -38.05
N SER A 175 19.03 -12.51 -37.88
CA SER A 175 17.79 -12.33 -38.62
C SER A 175 16.56 -12.21 -37.72
N ALA A 176 15.53 -11.52 -38.19
CA ALA A 176 14.24 -11.31 -37.54
C ALA A 176 13.08 -11.79 -38.46
N PRO A 177 11.86 -12.05 -37.92
CA PRO A 177 10.70 -12.43 -38.73
C PRO A 177 10.32 -11.38 -39.78
N GLY A 178 9.80 -11.82 -40.94
CA GLY A 178 9.41 -10.97 -42.08
C GLY A 178 10.32 -11.20 -43.28
N ASP A 179 10.11 -10.53 -44.42
CA ASP A 179 10.91 -10.77 -45.63
C ASP A 179 11.89 -9.62 -45.91
N GLY A 180 13.05 -9.93 -46.48
CA GLY A 180 14.03 -8.91 -46.78
C GLY A 180 15.12 -9.35 -47.75
N PRO A 181 15.89 -8.38 -48.26
CA PRO A 181 16.86 -8.64 -49.32
C PRO A 181 18.10 -9.39 -48.78
N PRO A 182 18.87 -10.03 -49.68
CA PRO A 182 20.17 -10.56 -49.36
C PRO A 182 21.11 -9.46 -48.86
N ARG A 183 22.10 -9.83 -48.05
CA ARG A 183 23.14 -8.91 -47.59
C ARG A 183 24.52 -9.50 -47.73
N ARG A 184 25.51 -8.63 -47.81
CA ARG A 184 26.92 -8.99 -47.85
C ARG A 184 27.45 -9.09 -46.42
N PHE A 185 28.05 -10.23 -46.11
CA PHE A 185 28.81 -10.47 -44.89
C PHE A 185 30.27 -10.73 -45.28
N GLY A 186 31.06 -9.66 -45.38
CA GLY A 186 32.43 -9.71 -45.90
C GLY A 186 32.41 -10.03 -47.40
N ASP A 187 33.03 -11.15 -47.80
CA ASP A 187 33.07 -11.54 -49.21
C ASP A 187 31.84 -12.37 -49.65
N LYS A 188 30.95 -12.73 -48.71
CA LYS A 188 29.80 -13.60 -48.98
C LYS A 188 28.51 -12.79 -49.10
N VAL A 189 27.71 -13.06 -50.12
CA VAL A 189 26.32 -12.59 -50.20
C VAL A 189 25.41 -13.71 -49.73
N LEU A 190 24.53 -13.43 -48.76
CA LEU A 190 23.66 -14.43 -48.14
C LEU A 190 22.20 -13.98 -48.18
N ASP A 191 21.35 -14.89 -48.62
CA ASP A 191 19.89 -14.80 -48.44
C ASP A 191 19.52 -15.05 -46.98
N PRO A 192 18.57 -14.28 -46.42
CA PRO A 192 18.04 -14.61 -45.10
C PRO A 192 17.25 -15.93 -45.17
N PRO A 193 17.11 -16.65 -44.04
CA PRO A 193 16.24 -17.82 -43.98
C PRO A 193 14.81 -17.49 -44.42
N ALA A 194 14.09 -18.46 -44.99
CA ALA A 194 12.71 -18.25 -45.43
C ALA A 194 11.82 -17.66 -44.32
N GLY A 195 11.05 -16.62 -44.66
CA GLY A 195 10.21 -15.86 -43.72
C GLY A 195 10.98 -15.00 -42.73
N ARG A 196 12.27 -14.73 -43.00
CA ARG A 196 13.13 -13.86 -42.20
C ARG A 196 13.85 -12.82 -43.07
N HIS A 197 14.29 -11.74 -42.43
CA HIS A 197 15.17 -10.73 -42.99
C HIS A 197 16.38 -10.52 -42.08
N TRP A 198 17.47 -9.98 -42.61
CA TRP A 198 18.64 -9.61 -41.82
C TRP A 198 18.36 -8.37 -40.95
N SER A 199 18.68 -8.45 -39.66
CA SER A 199 18.27 -7.47 -38.64
C SER A 199 18.88 -6.07 -38.79
N TRP A 200 19.98 -5.92 -39.54
CA TRP A 200 20.69 -4.65 -39.74
C TRP A 200 20.75 -4.27 -41.22
N THR A 201 20.99 -3.00 -41.52
CA THR A 201 21.32 -2.51 -42.87
C THR A 201 22.68 -3.05 -43.34
N GLN A 202 23.05 -2.82 -44.61
CA GLN A 202 24.35 -3.25 -45.12
C GLN A 202 25.49 -2.59 -44.33
N ASP A 203 25.42 -1.28 -44.14
CA ASP A 203 26.40 -0.52 -43.35
C ASP A 203 26.51 -1.06 -41.90
N GLY A 204 25.37 -1.41 -41.28
CA GLY A 204 25.37 -1.99 -39.94
C GLY A 204 26.01 -3.39 -39.89
N VAL A 205 25.82 -4.21 -40.93
CA VAL A 205 26.51 -5.50 -41.05
C VAL A 205 28.03 -5.29 -41.19
N ASP A 206 28.45 -4.34 -42.04
CA ASP A 206 29.87 -4.04 -42.26
C ASP A 206 30.54 -3.50 -40.98
N GLU A 207 29.84 -2.65 -40.22
CA GLU A 207 30.29 -2.18 -38.91
C GLU A 207 30.45 -3.32 -37.89
N LEU A 208 29.48 -4.24 -37.82
CA LEU A 208 29.55 -5.39 -36.92
C LEU A 208 30.70 -6.33 -37.28
N ILE A 209 30.99 -6.50 -38.59
CA ILE A 209 32.15 -7.27 -39.06
C ILE A 209 33.45 -6.57 -38.67
N ALA A 210 33.56 -5.26 -38.91
CA ALA A 210 34.73 -4.48 -38.54
C ALA A 210 35.03 -4.54 -37.03
N LYS A 211 33.98 -4.61 -36.20
CA LYS A 211 34.07 -4.78 -34.74
C LYS A 211 34.30 -6.23 -34.28
N GLY A 212 34.46 -7.18 -35.21
CA GLY A 212 34.64 -8.61 -34.87
C GLY A 212 33.43 -9.25 -34.18
N ARG A 213 32.23 -8.67 -34.37
CA ARG A 213 30.99 -9.11 -33.73
C ARG A 213 30.30 -10.26 -34.48
N ILE A 214 30.60 -10.46 -35.77
CA ILE A 214 30.02 -11.55 -36.57
C ILE A 214 30.93 -12.77 -36.56
N VAL A 215 30.34 -13.94 -36.30
CA VAL A 215 30.98 -15.24 -36.49
C VAL A 215 30.14 -16.12 -37.40
N PHE A 216 30.78 -16.98 -38.18
CA PHE A 216 30.08 -17.93 -39.03
C PHE A 216 30.05 -19.31 -38.37
N THR A 217 28.88 -19.95 -38.35
CA THR A 217 28.77 -21.36 -37.95
C THR A 217 29.42 -22.27 -38.97
N LYS A 218 29.60 -23.56 -38.63
CA LYS A 218 30.10 -24.59 -39.57
C LYS A 218 29.25 -24.70 -40.85
N THR A 219 27.96 -24.36 -40.77
CA THR A 219 27.03 -24.35 -41.91
C THR A 219 27.09 -23.06 -42.73
N GLY A 220 27.95 -22.11 -42.38
CA GLY A 220 28.10 -20.83 -43.07
C GLY A 220 27.07 -19.77 -42.69
N MET A 221 26.26 -19.99 -41.65
CA MET A 221 25.27 -19.01 -41.19
C MET A 221 25.92 -17.98 -40.25
N PRO A 222 25.71 -16.66 -40.46
CA PRO A 222 26.24 -15.63 -39.59
C PRO A 222 25.48 -15.58 -38.26
N ARG A 223 26.23 -15.42 -37.17
CA ARG A 223 25.75 -15.21 -35.80
C ARG A 223 26.41 -13.97 -35.23
N LEU A 224 25.67 -13.26 -34.39
CA LEU A 224 26.16 -12.08 -33.69
C LEU A 224 26.65 -12.49 -32.29
N LYS A 225 27.85 -12.06 -31.93
CA LYS A 225 28.35 -12.05 -30.54
C LYS A 225 27.61 -10.95 -29.77
N GLN A 226 26.74 -11.35 -28.83
CA GLN A 226 26.12 -10.45 -27.87
C GLN A 226 26.83 -10.61 -26.53
N TYR A 227 27.46 -9.55 -26.03
CA TYR A 227 28.24 -9.60 -24.79
C TYR A 227 27.39 -9.35 -23.57
N LEU A 228 27.68 -10.07 -22.48
CA LEU A 228 26.92 -9.99 -21.24
C LEU A 228 27.00 -8.61 -20.58
N ASP A 229 28.19 -8.01 -20.59
CA ASP A 229 28.49 -6.71 -19.98
C ASP A 229 27.84 -5.52 -20.71
N GLU A 230 27.37 -5.73 -21.95
CA GLU A 230 26.62 -4.76 -22.74
C GLU A 230 25.09 -4.87 -22.51
N MET A 231 24.63 -5.91 -21.79
CA MET A 231 23.20 -6.14 -21.55
C MET A 231 22.69 -5.35 -20.35
N LYS A 232 21.55 -4.67 -20.55
CA LYS A 232 20.82 -3.99 -19.47
C LYS A 232 20.09 -4.95 -18.52
N GLY A 233 20.01 -6.23 -18.87
CA GLY A 233 19.25 -7.26 -18.18
C GLY A 233 17.99 -7.69 -18.94
N VAL A 234 17.09 -8.39 -18.26
CA VAL A 234 15.79 -8.80 -18.78
C VAL A 234 14.80 -7.66 -18.53
N PRO A 235 14.03 -7.20 -19.54
CA PRO A 235 12.91 -6.30 -19.32
C PRO A 235 12.01 -6.85 -18.20
N LEU A 236 11.64 -6.01 -17.24
CA LEU A 236 10.78 -6.41 -16.13
C LEU A 236 9.44 -6.96 -16.67
N GLN A 237 9.05 -8.14 -16.19
CA GLN A 237 7.79 -8.82 -16.54
C GLN A 237 6.70 -8.48 -15.52
N ASP A 238 5.51 -9.07 -15.65
CA ASP A 238 4.34 -8.81 -14.80
C ASP A 238 4.14 -9.82 -13.66
N CYS A 239 4.95 -10.87 -13.58
CA CYS A 239 5.03 -11.73 -12.40
C CYS A 239 6.23 -11.31 -11.54
N TRP A 240 5.96 -10.68 -10.39
CA TRP A 240 6.98 -10.17 -9.47
C TRP A 240 7.11 -11.10 -8.27
N ASP A 241 8.18 -11.87 -8.28
CA ASP A 241 8.46 -12.86 -7.25
C ASP A 241 9.76 -12.58 -6.48
N ASP A 242 10.42 -11.48 -6.82
CA ASP A 242 11.71 -11.01 -6.31
C ASP A 242 11.61 -9.93 -5.23
N ILE A 243 10.40 -9.44 -4.95
CA ILE A 243 10.13 -8.47 -3.88
C ILE A 243 9.43 -9.19 -2.72
N PRO A 244 10.13 -9.56 -1.63
CA PRO A 244 9.51 -10.20 -0.49
C PRO A 244 8.60 -9.24 0.30
N PRO A 245 7.67 -9.75 1.12
CA PRO A 245 6.95 -8.93 2.08
C PRO A 245 7.91 -8.36 3.13
N ILE A 246 7.51 -7.31 3.83
CA ILE A 246 8.29 -6.75 4.94
C ILE A 246 8.36 -7.78 6.07
N ASN A 247 9.57 -8.17 6.42
CA ASN A 247 9.80 -8.97 7.63
C ASN A 247 9.80 -8.06 8.86
N SER A 248 9.43 -8.59 10.03
CA SER A 248 9.30 -7.81 11.27
C SER A 248 10.63 -7.23 11.80
N GLN A 249 11.77 -7.67 11.28
CA GLN A 249 13.10 -7.19 11.64
C GLN A 249 13.68 -6.23 10.60
N ALA A 250 12.94 -5.93 9.52
CA ALA A 250 13.43 -5.10 8.44
C ALA A 250 13.59 -3.66 8.95
N ALA A 251 14.66 -2.99 8.52
CA ALA A 251 14.89 -1.59 8.91
C ALA A 251 13.76 -0.65 8.48
N GLU A 252 13.02 -1.01 7.42
CA GLU A 252 11.85 -0.26 6.98
C GLU A 252 10.56 -0.59 7.76
N ALA A 253 10.55 -1.61 8.62
CA ALA A 253 9.33 -2.07 9.31
C ALA A 253 8.89 -1.08 10.40
N LEU A 254 7.67 -0.55 10.26
CA LEU A 254 7.08 0.39 11.23
C LEU A 254 6.19 -0.30 12.27
N GLY A 255 5.93 -1.60 12.12
CA GLY A 255 4.87 -2.28 12.86
C GLY A 255 3.45 -1.94 12.37
N TYR A 256 3.33 -1.30 11.20
CA TYR A 256 2.06 -1.06 10.54
C TYR A 256 1.64 -2.29 9.70
N PRO A 257 0.47 -2.89 9.95
CA PRO A 257 0.11 -4.25 9.52
C PRO A 257 -0.01 -4.41 8.02
N THR A 258 -0.44 -3.34 7.34
CA THR A 258 -0.66 -3.34 5.89
C THR A 258 0.46 -2.63 5.14
N GLN A 259 1.60 -2.38 5.80
CA GLN A 259 2.74 -1.71 5.16
C GLN A 259 3.25 -2.50 3.96
N LYS A 260 3.24 -1.88 2.78
CA LYS A 260 3.86 -2.41 1.57
C LYS A 260 5.37 -2.13 1.56
N PRO A 261 6.21 -3.02 0.98
CA PRO A 261 7.66 -2.82 0.87
C PRO A 261 8.02 -1.64 -0.04
N LEU A 262 9.01 -0.84 0.34
CA LEU A 262 9.50 0.26 -0.51
C LEU A 262 9.91 -0.18 -1.93
N PRO A 263 10.61 -1.32 -2.14
CA PRO A 263 10.99 -1.77 -3.48
C PRO A 263 9.81 -1.97 -4.45
N LEU A 264 8.63 -2.33 -3.93
CA LEU A 264 7.41 -2.48 -4.73
C LEU A 264 6.96 -1.14 -5.31
N LEU A 265 6.90 -0.10 -4.47
CA LEU A 265 6.46 1.23 -4.87
C LEU A 265 7.53 1.93 -5.71
N ASP A 266 8.82 1.75 -5.38
CA ASP A 266 9.93 2.24 -6.19
C ASP A 266 9.86 1.74 -7.64
N ARG A 267 9.56 0.46 -7.81
CA ARG A 267 9.42 -0.17 -9.14
C ARG A 267 8.28 0.45 -9.94
N ILE A 268 7.11 0.58 -9.33
CA ILE A 268 5.93 1.20 -9.95
C ILE A 268 6.21 2.66 -10.34
N ILE A 269 6.75 3.44 -9.40
CA ILE A 269 6.98 4.88 -9.60
C ILE A 269 8.06 5.12 -10.65
N LYS A 270 9.15 4.34 -10.67
CA LYS A 270 10.20 4.45 -11.70
C LYS A 270 9.65 4.14 -13.09
N ALA A 271 8.80 3.12 -13.22
CA ALA A 271 8.26 2.68 -14.50
C ALA A 271 7.26 3.70 -15.10
N SER A 272 6.50 4.39 -14.26
CA SER A 272 5.29 5.10 -14.72
C SER A 272 5.24 6.59 -14.34
N SER A 273 6.37 7.17 -13.97
CA SER A 273 6.52 8.61 -13.71
C SER A 273 7.96 9.08 -13.90
N ASN A 274 8.16 10.38 -14.03
CA ASN A 274 9.45 11.07 -14.11
C ASN A 274 9.70 11.95 -12.89
N PRO A 275 10.95 12.34 -12.59
CA PRO A 275 11.22 13.35 -11.58
C PRO A 275 10.39 14.62 -11.80
N GLY A 276 9.80 15.16 -10.74
CA GLY A 276 8.88 16.31 -10.78
C GLY A 276 7.40 15.96 -11.00
N ASP A 277 7.08 14.77 -11.51
CA ASP A 277 5.68 14.32 -11.68
C ASP A 277 4.96 14.19 -10.33
N VAL A 278 3.63 14.25 -10.34
CA VAL A 278 2.80 14.14 -9.13
C VAL A 278 2.28 12.72 -8.94
N VAL A 279 2.64 12.11 -7.80
CA VAL A 279 2.13 10.81 -7.35
C VAL A 279 1.00 11.00 -6.32
N LEU A 280 -0.14 10.36 -6.53
CA LEU A 280 -1.26 10.34 -5.57
C LEU A 280 -1.41 8.95 -4.97
N ASP A 281 -1.53 8.92 -3.64
CA ASP A 281 -2.04 7.75 -2.91
C ASP A 281 -3.24 8.18 -2.05
N ALA A 282 -4.43 7.70 -2.44
CA ALA A 282 -5.70 8.05 -1.80
C ALA A 282 -6.10 7.06 -0.68
N PHE A 283 -5.29 6.04 -0.41
CA PHE A 283 -5.46 5.06 0.68
C PHE A 283 -4.11 4.89 1.38
N CYS A 284 -3.58 6.02 1.86
CA CYS A 284 -2.14 6.16 1.99
C CYS A 284 -1.53 5.38 3.16
N GLY A 285 -2.31 5.04 4.19
CA GLY A 285 -1.89 4.23 5.33
C GLY A 285 -0.63 4.79 6.00
N CYS A 286 0.47 4.04 5.98
CA CYS A 286 1.75 4.46 6.54
C CYS A 286 2.67 5.18 5.54
N GLY A 287 2.18 5.53 4.35
CA GLY A 287 2.84 6.45 3.42
C GLY A 287 4.01 5.86 2.61
N THR A 288 4.02 4.55 2.35
CA THR A 288 5.11 3.93 1.57
C THR A 288 5.24 4.56 0.17
N ALA A 289 4.12 4.79 -0.53
CA ALA A 289 4.13 5.39 -1.86
C ALA A 289 4.72 6.82 -1.85
N LEU A 290 4.43 7.60 -0.80
CA LEU A 290 4.93 8.97 -0.62
C LEU A 290 6.43 9.01 -0.36
N VAL A 291 6.92 8.11 0.51
CA VAL A 291 8.36 7.98 0.77
C VAL A 291 9.11 7.58 -0.49
N ALA A 292 8.59 6.61 -1.25
CA ALA A 292 9.18 6.21 -2.53
C ALA A 292 9.16 7.37 -3.55
N ALA A 293 8.04 8.09 -3.66
CA ALA A 293 7.94 9.26 -4.53
C ALA A 293 8.95 10.36 -4.14
N GLU A 294 9.09 10.66 -2.85
CA GLU A 294 10.06 11.63 -2.33
C GLU A 294 11.50 11.24 -2.66
N ASN A 295 11.90 10.01 -2.34
CA ASN A 295 13.24 9.50 -2.59
C ASN A 295 13.61 9.52 -4.08
N LEU A 296 12.60 9.38 -4.94
CA LEU A 296 12.74 9.42 -6.39
C LEU A 296 12.61 10.85 -6.97
N GLY A 297 12.41 11.87 -6.15
CA GLY A 297 12.33 13.27 -6.61
C GLY A 297 11.01 13.61 -7.32
N ARG A 298 9.92 12.91 -6.98
CA ARG A 298 8.56 13.22 -7.44
C ARG A 298 7.86 14.14 -6.43
N GLN A 299 6.84 14.84 -6.90
CA GLN A 299 5.85 15.48 -6.03
C GLN A 299 4.82 14.44 -5.58
N TRP A 300 4.14 14.68 -4.46
CA TRP A 300 3.15 13.71 -3.98
C TRP A 300 1.99 14.35 -3.24
N ILE A 301 0.87 13.62 -3.19
CA ILE A 301 -0.30 13.89 -2.37
C ILE A 301 -0.71 12.57 -1.71
N GLY A 302 -0.85 12.57 -0.39
CA GLY A 302 -1.39 11.43 0.37
C GLY A 302 -2.72 11.79 0.99
N ILE A 303 -3.67 10.86 1.00
CA ILE A 303 -4.95 11.00 1.68
C ILE A 303 -5.19 9.77 2.54
N ASP A 304 -5.54 9.98 3.80
CA ASP A 304 -6.01 8.92 4.68
C ASP A 304 -7.05 9.46 5.65
N VAL A 305 -8.08 8.67 5.94
CA VAL A 305 -9.14 9.05 6.89
C VAL A 305 -8.67 9.00 8.34
N SER A 306 -7.66 8.16 8.63
CA SER A 306 -7.17 7.94 9.98
C SER A 306 -6.17 9.03 10.40
N PRO A 307 -6.48 9.81 11.46
CA PRO A 307 -5.54 10.74 12.06
C PRO A 307 -4.24 10.06 12.48
N THR A 308 -4.33 8.83 12.99
CA THR A 308 -3.18 8.02 13.40
C THR A 308 -2.30 7.69 12.20
N ALA A 309 -2.88 7.24 11.08
CA ALA A 309 -2.14 6.97 9.85
C ALA A 309 -1.45 8.25 9.35
N CYS A 310 -2.16 9.39 9.36
CA CYS A 310 -1.58 10.69 8.98
C CYS A 310 -0.39 11.09 9.85
N ARG A 311 -0.43 10.84 11.17
CA ARG A 311 0.70 11.07 12.07
C ARG A 311 1.88 10.12 11.80
N VAL A 312 1.62 8.81 11.60
CA VAL A 312 2.65 7.83 11.17
C VAL A 312 3.37 8.34 9.93
N MET A 313 2.59 8.72 8.91
CA MET A 313 3.12 9.20 7.64
C MET A 313 3.98 10.44 7.80
N ALA A 314 3.47 11.43 8.54
CA ALA A 314 4.20 12.67 8.78
C ALA A 314 5.52 12.41 9.52
N GLN A 315 5.52 11.56 10.54
CA GLN A 315 6.72 11.18 11.26
C GLN A 315 7.70 10.40 10.38
N ARG A 316 7.21 9.43 9.61
CA ARG A 316 8.02 8.65 8.66
C ARG A 316 8.70 9.53 7.62
N LEU A 317 8.02 10.54 7.09
CA LEU A 317 8.61 11.50 6.13
C LEU A 317 9.69 12.38 6.78
N LYS A 318 9.51 12.78 8.05
CA LYS A 318 10.55 13.48 8.82
C LYS A 318 11.78 12.59 9.00
N ASP A 319 11.58 11.32 9.35
CA ASP A 319 12.69 10.44 9.71
C ASP A 319 13.42 9.85 8.50
N ALA A 320 12.68 9.33 7.54
CA ALA A 320 13.24 8.66 6.36
C ALA A 320 13.71 9.66 5.30
N CYS A 321 12.97 10.75 5.08
CA CYS A 321 13.25 11.72 4.02
C CYS A 321 13.85 13.04 4.53
N LYS A 322 14.00 13.19 5.86
CA LYS A 322 14.54 14.41 6.50
C LYS A 322 13.76 15.68 6.16
N LEU A 323 12.46 15.54 5.89
CA LEU A 323 11.57 16.67 5.60
C LEU A 323 11.08 17.34 6.88
N ARG A 324 10.81 18.65 6.82
CA ARG A 324 10.19 19.41 7.91
C ARG A 324 8.73 19.73 7.59
N GLU A 325 7.84 19.32 8.49
CA GLU A 325 6.44 19.70 8.41
C GLU A 325 6.28 21.23 8.56
N GLY A 326 5.40 21.83 7.76
CA GLY A 326 5.17 23.28 7.70
C GLY A 326 6.14 24.02 6.78
N LYS A 327 7.22 23.37 6.32
CA LYS A 327 8.18 23.95 5.36
C LYS A 327 8.32 23.13 4.09
N ASP A 328 8.65 21.85 4.22
CA ASP A 328 8.92 20.95 3.09
C ASP A 328 7.66 20.14 2.71
N PHE A 329 6.74 19.92 3.65
CA PHE A 329 5.40 19.35 3.41
C PHE A 329 4.38 19.86 4.44
N VAL A 330 3.08 19.67 4.21
CA VAL A 330 2.01 20.10 5.14
C VAL A 330 1.01 18.98 5.38
N VAL A 331 0.59 18.80 6.64
CA VAL A 331 -0.57 17.97 7.00
C VAL A 331 -1.81 18.86 7.14
N ARG A 332 -2.84 18.64 6.32
CA ARG A 332 -4.10 19.38 6.35
C ARG A 332 -5.21 18.57 6.99
N ASP A 333 -6.21 19.27 7.52
CA ASP A 333 -7.45 18.71 8.08
C ASP A 333 -7.26 17.72 9.25
N LEU A 334 -6.03 17.57 9.75
CA LEU A 334 -5.72 16.87 10.98
C LEU A 334 -6.05 17.80 12.16
N PRO A 335 -6.92 17.40 13.11
CA PRO A 335 -7.17 18.20 14.32
C PRO A 335 -5.87 18.33 15.12
N ARG A 336 -5.41 19.56 15.32
CA ARG A 336 -4.08 19.82 15.90
C ARG A 336 -4.13 20.22 17.38
N ASN A 337 -5.31 20.54 17.92
CA ASN A 337 -5.42 21.01 19.30
C ASN A 337 -6.81 20.77 19.88
N GLN A 338 -6.90 20.86 21.21
CA GLN A 338 -8.16 20.67 21.91
C GLN A 338 -9.26 21.67 21.49
N LYS A 339 -8.91 22.90 21.09
CA LYS A 339 -9.92 23.90 20.69
C LYS A 339 -10.67 23.42 19.44
N GLN A 340 -9.95 22.97 18.43
CA GLN A 340 -10.55 22.40 17.21
C GLN A 340 -11.39 21.16 17.52
N LEU A 341 -10.94 20.32 18.45
CA LEU A 341 -11.68 19.13 18.85
C LEU A 341 -12.95 19.44 19.67
N ARG A 342 -12.99 20.56 20.40
CA ARG A 342 -14.21 21.02 21.10
C ARG A 342 -15.28 21.54 20.13
N GLU A 343 -14.83 22.18 19.04
CA GLU A 343 -15.71 22.77 18.03
C GLU A 343 -16.21 21.75 17.00
N MET A 344 -15.61 20.55 16.98
CA MET A 344 -15.98 19.45 16.09
C MET A 344 -17.41 18.95 16.39
N PRO A 345 -18.22 18.58 15.38
CA PRO A 345 -19.51 17.94 15.61
C PRO A 345 -19.37 16.69 16.52
N PRO A 346 -20.30 16.44 17.47
CA PRO A 346 -20.13 15.37 18.47
C PRO A 346 -19.82 14.00 17.89
N PHE A 347 -20.54 13.60 16.84
CA PHE A 347 -20.32 12.32 16.16
C PHE A 347 -18.95 12.24 15.46
N GLU A 348 -18.45 13.35 14.91
CA GLU A 348 -17.11 13.40 14.32
C GLU A 348 -16.02 13.33 15.39
N PHE A 349 -16.24 13.97 16.55
CA PHE A 349 -15.33 13.90 17.69
C PHE A 349 -15.28 12.48 18.28
N GLU A 350 -16.43 11.81 18.40
CA GLU A 350 -16.53 10.40 18.80
C GLU A 350 -15.71 9.51 17.85
N ASN A 351 -15.92 9.65 16.54
CA ASN A 351 -15.17 8.90 15.54
C ASN A 351 -13.67 9.19 15.61
N TRP A 352 -13.27 10.46 15.71
CA TRP A 352 -11.88 10.85 15.86
C TRP A 352 -11.26 10.19 17.09
N ALA A 353 -11.92 10.25 18.23
CA ALA A 353 -11.40 9.73 19.50
C ALA A 353 -11.28 8.19 19.47
N VAL A 354 -12.30 7.50 18.93
CA VAL A 354 -12.27 6.05 18.76
C VAL A 354 -11.14 5.61 17.81
N ILE A 355 -11.01 6.29 16.66
CA ILE A 355 -9.97 5.98 15.66
C ILE A 355 -8.57 6.33 16.21
N ALA A 356 -8.43 7.39 16.99
CA ALA A 356 -7.18 7.78 17.62
C ALA A 356 -6.67 6.71 18.60
N LEU A 357 -7.58 6.02 19.29
CA LEU A 357 -7.25 4.85 20.12
C LEU A 357 -7.08 3.55 19.32
N GLY A 358 -7.27 3.58 17.99
CA GLY A 358 -7.21 2.39 17.14
C GLY A 358 -8.39 1.43 17.34
N GLY A 359 -9.54 1.97 17.74
CA GLY A 359 -10.80 1.26 17.80
C GLY A 359 -11.65 1.42 16.53
N ILE A 360 -12.72 0.63 16.46
CA ILE A 360 -13.71 0.67 15.39
C ILE A 360 -14.93 1.47 15.90
N PRO A 361 -15.28 2.61 15.29
CA PRO A 361 -16.46 3.37 15.67
C PRO A 361 -17.76 2.68 15.24
N ASN A 362 -18.86 2.99 15.93
CA ASN A 362 -20.18 2.51 15.51
C ASN A 362 -20.64 3.19 14.21
N LYS A 363 -21.34 2.43 13.36
CA LYS A 363 -21.88 2.93 12.07
C LYS A 363 -23.05 3.91 12.22
N ALA A 364 -23.71 3.93 13.37
CA ALA A 364 -24.85 4.81 13.65
C ALA A 364 -24.87 5.21 15.14
N GLN A 365 -25.33 6.43 15.41
CA GLN A 365 -25.44 7.01 16.76
C GLN A 365 -26.65 6.46 17.56
N VAL A 366 -27.55 5.71 16.92
CA VAL A 366 -28.82 5.28 17.53
C VAL A 366 -28.70 3.83 18.01
N GLY A 367 -28.96 3.58 19.29
CA GLY A 367 -28.95 2.24 19.88
C GLY A 367 -27.58 1.73 20.31
N ASP A 368 -26.60 2.62 20.50
CA ASP A 368 -25.23 2.31 20.95
C ASP A 368 -25.15 1.77 22.39
N MET A 369 -26.23 1.94 23.16
CA MET A 369 -26.36 1.52 24.56
C MET A 369 -25.17 1.94 25.44
N GLY A 370 -24.57 3.11 25.11
CA GLY A 370 -23.44 3.71 25.83
C GLY A 370 -22.04 3.25 25.39
N ILE A 371 -21.89 2.63 24.22
CA ILE A 371 -20.59 2.21 23.66
C ILE A 371 -20.38 2.92 22.33
N ASP A 372 -19.43 3.84 22.23
CA ASP A 372 -19.18 4.63 21.02
C ASP A 372 -18.22 3.92 20.04
N GLY A 373 -17.39 3.00 20.55
CA GLY A 373 -16.50 2.19 19.74
C GLY A 373 -15.97 0.95 20.45
N ARG A 374 -15.23 0.12 19.72
CA ARG A 374 -14.66 -1.14 20.24
C ARG A 374 -13.20 -1.30 19.87
N ILE A 375 -12.36 -1.74 20.82
CA ILE A 375 -10.98 -2.18 20.58
C ILE A 375 -10.91 -3.70 20.73
N TYR A 376 -10.20 -4.37 19.82
CA TYR A 376 -9.98 -5.81 19.86
C TYR A 376 -8.50 -6.10 20.20
N PRO A 377 -8.19 -6.66 21.39
CA PRO A 377 -6.82 -6.99 21.77
C PRO A 377 -6.28 -8.23 21.05
N VAL A 378 -5.03 -8.14 20.61
CA VAL A 378 -4.32 -9.18 19.83
C VAL A 378 -4.07 -10.49 20.60
N SER A 379 -4.10 -10.46 21.94
CA SER A 379 -3.98 -11.67 22.76
C SER A 379 -5.23 -12.57 22.74
N ALA A 380 -6.31 -12.17 22.05
CA ALA A 380 -7.52 -12.97 21.87
C ALA A 380 -7.35 -14.11 20.83
N VAL A 381 -6.20 -14.20 20.15
CA VAL A 381 -5.87 -15.33 19.29
C VAL A 381 -5.45 -16.53 20.17
N PRO A 382 -6.08 -17.71 20.04
CA PRO A 382 -5.71 -18.86 20.84
C PRO A 382 -4.27 -19.29 20.55
N LYS A 383 -3.46 -19.48 21.60
CA LYS A 383 -2.39 -20.48 21.52
C LYS A 383 -3.09 -21.83 21.39
N GLY A 384 -2.88 -22.50 20.25
CA GLY A 384 -3.76 -23.58 19.78
C GLY A 384 -4.08 -24.68 20.80
N GLY A 385 -5.24 -25.31 20.60
CA GLY A 385 -5.56 -26.61 21.18
C GLY A 385 -6.94 -26.72 21.81
N LYS A 386 -7.96 -26.93 20.97
CA LYS A 386 -9.20 -27.73 21.15
C LYS A 386 -10.37 -27.07 20.44
N LYS A 387 -11.30 -27.91 19.96
CA LYS A 387 -12.56 -27.54 19.29
C LYS A 387 -13.41 -26.64 20.20
N ALA A 388 -13.18 -25.33 20.17
CA ALA A 388 -14.13 -24.31 20.58
C ALA A 388 -14.78 -23.77 19.29
N GLY A 389 -16.06 -23.40 19.34
CA GLY A 389 -16.82 -23.04 18.14
C GLY A 389 -16.20 -21.82 17.44
N GLU A 390 -16.37 -21.72 16.12
CA GLU A 390 -15.91 -20.60 15.26
C GLU A 390 -16.38 -19.19 15.72
N LEU A 391 -17.21 -19.11 16.76
CA LEU A 391 -17.79 -17.88 17.31
C LEU A 391 -17.24 -17.50 18.72
N ASP A 392 -16.51 -18.38 19.41
CA ASP A 392 -15.99 -18.10 20.77
C ASP A 392 -14.81 -17.10 20.78
N PHE A 393 -14.24 -16.79 19.61
CA PHE A 393 -13.10 -15.87 19.45
C PHE A 393 -13.52 -14.39 19.37
N MET A 394 -14.81 -14.10 19.22
CA MET A 394 -15.36 -12.74 19.10
C MET A 394 -15.63 -12.07 20.46
N ASP A 395 -15.41 -12.76 21.58
CA ASP A 395 -15.87 -12.32 22.89
C ASP A 395 -14.86 -11.46 23.69
N VAL A 396 -13.64 -11.29 23.20
CA VAL A 396 -12.65 -10.42 23.86
C VAL A 396 -12.52 -9.12 23.08
N TRP A 397 -13.21 -8.09 23.56
CA TRP A 397 -13.13 -6.72 23.08
C TRP A 397 -13.31 -5.74 24.25
N TYR A 398 -12.84 -4.51 24.08
CA TYR A 398 -12.89 -3.45 25.07
C TYR A 398 -13.80 -2.32 24.58
N PRO A 399 -14.85 -1.96 25.32
CA PRO A 399 -15.71 -0.84 24.97
C PRO A 399 -14.94 0.47 25.10
N ILE A 400 -15.21 1.39 24.18
CA ILE A 400 -14.82 2.79 24.27
C ILE A 400 -16.09 3.60 24.49
N GLN A 401 -16.09 4.48 25.48
CA GLN A 401 -17.07 5.55 25.60
C GLN A 401 -16.36 6.90 25.51
N VAL A 402 -16.94 7.82 24.74
CA VAL A 402 -16.44 9.15 24.44
C VAL A 402 -17.45 10.17 24.93
N LYS A 403 -16.97 11.17 25.65
CA LYS A 403 -17.76 12.34 26.02
C LYS A 403 -17.03 13.59 25.57
N GLN A 404 -17.63 14.33 24.64
CA GLN A 404 -17.16 15.67 24.26
C GLN A 404 -17.55 16.70 25.35
N LYS A 405 -17.02 16.52 26.56
CA LYS A 405 -17.26 17.40 27.72
C LYS A 405 -15.94 17.93 28.24
N ASP A 406 -15.93 19.17 28.69
CA ASP A 406 -14.75 19.77 29.32
C ASP A 406 -14.30 19.02 30.57
N LYS A 407 -15.26 18.53 31.36
CA LYS A 407 -15.00 17.77 32.57
C LYS A 407 -16.08 16.72 32.79
N VAL A 408 -15.68 15.46 32.80
CA VAL A 408 -16.55 14.32 33.08
C VAL A 408 -16.67 14.11 34.59
N GLY A 409 -17.89 13.86 35.06
CA GLY A 409 -18.22 13.65 36.47
C GLY A 409 -18.52 12.18 36.81
N ARG A 410 -18.70 11.89 38.10
CA ARG A 410 -19.07 10.54 38.58
C ARG A 410 -20.28 9.91 37.85
N PRO A 411 -21.39 10.62 37.55
CA PRO A 411 -22.55 9.99 36.91
C PRO A 411 -22.26 9.41 35.51
N ASP A 412 -21.35 10.03 34.76
CA ASP A 412 -20.93 9.53 33.44
C ASP A 412 -20.14 8.21 33.60
N ILE A 413 -19.28 8.11 34.63
CA ILE A 413 -18.54 6.89 34.96
C ILE A 413 -19.49 5.79 35.46
N ASP A 414 -20.43 6.12 36.35
CA ASP A 414 -21.44 5.17 36.84
C ASP A 414 -22.21 4.53 35.66
N SER A 415 -22.56 5.33 34.65
CA SER A 415 -23.20 4.84 33.42
C SER A 415 -22.31 3.87 32.65
N PHE A 416 -21.00 4.13 32.56
CA PHE A 416 -20.06 3.23 31.89
C PHE A 416 -19.80 1.94 32.67
N GLU A 417 -19.79 2.01 34.00
CA GLU A 417 -19.71 0.83 34.86
C GLU A 417 -20.90 -0.11 34.64
N ALA A 418 -22.10 0.46 34.47
CA ALA A 418 -23.28 -0.32 34.11
C ALA A 418 -23.12 -1.01 32.75
N VAL A 419 -22.54 -0.33 31.75
CA VAL A 419 -22.21 -0.92 30.44
C VAL A 419 -21.18 -2.04 30.58
N MET A 420 -20.06 -1.79 31.28
CA MET A 420 -19.00 -2.78 31.55
C MET A 420 -19.53 -4.01 32.30
N THR A 421 -20.51 -3.82 33.17
CA THR A 421 -21.18 -4.89 33.92
C THR A 421 -22.13 -5.67 33.04
N ARG A 422 -23.02 -4.99 32.31
CA ARG A 422 -24.00 -5.58 31.39
C ARG A 422 -23.34 -6.42 30.31
N GLU A 423 -22.28 -5.90 29.69
CA GLU A 423 -21.54 -6.57 28.61
C GLU A 423 -20.47 -7.54 29.14
N ASN A 424 -20.30 -7.64 30.46
CA ASN A 424 -19.29 -8.45 31.12
C ASN A 424 -17.84 -8.24 30.61
N ARG A 425 -17.42 -6.98 30.43
CA ARG A 425 -16.08 -6.64 29.91
C ARG A 425 -15.09 -6.37 31.04
N THR A 426 -13.84 -6.77 30.85
CA THR A 426 -12.78 -6.71 31.87
C THR A 426 -11.95 -5.42 31.80
N LYS A 427 -11.85 -4.80 30.63
CA LYS A 427 -11.18 -3.52 30.39
C LYS A 427 -12.02 -2.65 29.46
N GLY A 428 -12.06 -1.36 29.70
CA GLY A 428 -12.74 -0.37 28.85
C GLY A 428 -12.01 0.97 28.87
N PHE A 429 -12.27 1.81 27.87
CA PHE A 429 -11.65 3.12 27.70
C PHE A 429 -12.71 4.21 27.79
N PHE A 430 -12.41 5.25 28.57
CA PHE A 430 -13.29 6.41 28.68
C PHE A 430 -12.52 7.66 28.26
N ILE A 431 -13.06 8.40 27.29
CA ILE A 431 -12.40 9.57 26.69
C ILE A 431 -13.17 10.85 27.00
N SER A 432 -12.46 11.88 27.44
CA SER A 432 -12.99 13.23 27.75
C SER A 432 -11.90 14.29 27.61
N PHE A 433 -12.23 15.59 27.68
CA PHE A 433 -11.18 16.63 27.77
C PHE A 433 -10.53 16.68 29.16
N ASP A 434 -11.28 16.42 30.22
CA ASP A 434 -10.80 16.33 31.60
C ASP A 434 -11.73 15.42 32.44
N PHE A 435 -11.27 15.03 33.62
CA PHE A 435 -12.03 14.23 34.59
C PHE A 435 -12.07 14.92 35.95
N SER A 436 -13.21 14.88 36.62
CA SER A 436 -13.33 15.35 37.99
C SER A 436 -12.68 14.38 38.99
N ARG A 437 -12.35 14.86 40.18
CA ARG A 437 -11.71 14.04 41.22
C ARG A 437 -12.62 12.89 41.69
N ASP A 438 -13.93 13.14 41.78
CA ASP A 438 -14.94 12.14 42.12
C ASP A 438 -15.07 11.08 41.02
N ALA A 439 -14.99 11.45 39.73
CA ALA A 439 -14.97 10.48 38.63
C ALA A 439 -13.77 9.52 38.73
N LEU A 440 -12.55 10.05 38.93
CA LEU A 440 -11.34 9.24 39.09
C LEU A 440 -11.38 8.35 40.35
N THR A 441 -12.01 8.86 41.42
CA THR A 441 -12.21 8.11 42.67
C THR A 441 -13.17 6.94 42.44
N GLU A 442 -14.24 7.14 41.67
CA GLU A 442 -15.18 6.07 41.33
C GLU A 442 -14.55 5.01 40.42
N ILE A 443 -13.78 5.39 39.40
CA ILE A 443 -13.01 4.42 38.58
C ILE A 443 -12.15 3.50 39.47
N SER A 444 -11.46 4.09 40.45
CA SER A 444 -10.63 3.34 41.40
C SER A 444 -11.47 2.43 42.32
N SER A 445 -12.65 2.91 42.72
CA SER A 445 -13.64 2.17 43.53
C SER A 445 -14.18 0.96 42.78
N PHE A 446 -14.55 1.12 41.51
CA PHE A 446 -15.05 0.08 40.63
C PHE A 446 -14.03 -1.03 40.41
N PHE A 447 -12.75 -0.67 40.17
CA PHE A 447 -11.67 -1.64 40.06
C PHE A 447 -11.54 -2.48 41.33
N ARG A 448 -11.57 -1.87 42.52
CA ARG A 448 -11.48 -2.59 43.80
C ARG A 448 -12.68 -3.52 44.05
N LYS A 449 -13.88 -3.12 43.63
CA LYS A 449 -15.12 -3.89 43.84
C LYS A 449 -15.28 -5.05 42.84
N SER A 450 -14.93 -4.82 41.58
CA SER A 450 -15.27 -5.73 40.47
C SER A 450 -14.07 -6.42 39.82
N GLY A 451 -12.85 -5.91 40.04
CA GLY A 451 -11.64 -6.31 39.31
C GLY A 451 -11.59 -5.85 37.85
N LYS A 452 -12.58 -5.07 37.37
CA LYS A 452 -12.64 -4.54 36.00
C LYS A 452 -11.94 -3.19 35.91
N VAL A 453 -11.22 -2.96 34.81
CA VAL A 453 -10.39 -1.76 34.61
C VAL A 453 -11.10 -0.78 33.67
N ILE A 454 -11.25 0.47 34.10
CA ILE A 454 -11.59 1.59 33.21
C ILE A 454 -10.34 2.46 33.08
N VAL A 455 -9.89 2.71 31.86
CA VAL A 455 -8.76 3.58 31.56
C VAL A 455 -9.29 4.96 31.14
N PRO A 456 -9.19 5.97 32.01
CA PRO A 456 -9.53 7.35 31.64
C PRO A 456 -8.40 7.96 30.80
N LEU A 457 -8.75 8.48 29.63
CA LEU A 457 -7.85 9.15 28.69
C LEU A 457 -8.36 10.54 28.38
N THR A 458 -7.51 11.54 28.58
CA THR A 458 -7.83 12.91 28.17
C THR A 458 -7.53 13.11 26.69
N VAL A 459 -8.25 14.03 26.05
CA VAL A 459 -7.93 14.46 24.68
C VAL A 459 -6.49 14.95 24.57
N GLN A 460 -5.97 15.63 25.60
CA GLN A 460 -4.59 16.10 25.62
C GLN A 460 -3.61 14.93 25.56
N GLU A 461 -3.82 13.88 26.35
CA GLU A 461 -2.99 12.67 26.33
C GLU A 461 -3.02 11.95 24.98
N ILE A 462 -4.15 12.01 24.27
CA ILE A 462 -4.28 11.48 22.90
C ILE A 462 -3.54 12.36 21.87
N LEU A 463 -3.53 13.67 22.08
CA LEU A 463 -2.82 14.62 21.23
C LEU A 463 -1.30 14.57 21.44
N ASP A 464 -0.86 14.44 22.69
CA ASP A 464 0.55 14.47 23.10
C ASP A 464 1.26 13.13 22.92
N GLU A 465 0.55 12.11 22.44
CA GLU A 465 1.07 10.75 22.21
C GLU A 465 1.61 10.03 23.48
N GLU A 466 1.29 10.53 24.67
CA GLU A 466 1.59 9.90 25.97
C GLU A 466 0.75 8.64 26.26
N LEU A 467 -0.12 8.25 25.32
CA LEU A 467 -0.98 7.07 25.38
C LEU A 467 -0.21 5.80 25.80
N ALA A 468 1.03 5.69 25.34
CA ALA A 468 1.93 4.55 25.54
C ALA A 468 2.28 4.26 27.02
N GLN A 469 2.24 5.27 27.90
CA GLN A 469 2.61 5.11 29.31
C GLN A 469 1.47 4.63 30.21
N LYS A 470 0.21 4.89 29.82
CA LYS A 470 -0.99 4.52 30.62
C LYS A 470 -1.64 3.20 30.20
N LEU A 471 -1.30 2.72 29.01
CA LEU A 471 -1.88 1.51 28.42
C LEU A 471 -1.08 0.23 28.74
N ALA A 472 0.18 0.38 29.18
CA ALA A 472 1.01 -0.64 29.84
C ALA A 472 0.45 -1.01 31.22
#